data_AF-A0AAD5SKT7-F1
#
_entry.id   AF-A0AAD5SKT7-F1
#
_cell.length_a   1.000
_cell.length_b   1.000
_cell.length_c   1.000
_cell.angle_alpha   90.00
_cell.angle_beta   90.00
_cell.angle_gamma   90.00
#
_symmetry.space_group_name_H-M   'P 1'
#
loop_
_entity.id
_entity.type
_entity.pdbx_description
1 polymer ?
#
loop_
_entity_poly.entity_id
_entity_poly.type
_entity_poly.pdbx_seq_one_letter_code
_entity_poly.pdbx_strand_id
1 'polypeptide(L)' 'MQDSKNLVIESVLVDGVPADFSFGEPDACYGTPLRIPLALSPPPLGSQIFVKIFYRTTSDGCLAAQWLEPR' A
#
# COMPACT_ATOMS: atom_id res chain seq x y z
N MET A 1 1.37 7.54 -6.99
CA MET A 1 1.95 7.36 -5.65
C MET A 1 0.79 7.08 -4.70
N GLN A 2 0.85 6.02 -3.89
CA GLN A 2 -0.20 5.70 -2.93
C GLN A 2 0.29 6.05 -1.52
N ASP A 3 -0.59 6.63 -0.70
CA ASP A 3 -0.28 6.99 0.68
C ASP A 3 -0.35 5.74 1.57
N SER A 4 0.66 5.53 2.42
CA SER A 4 0.63 4.45 3.42
C SER A 4 1.18 4.93 4.76
N LYS A 5 0.57 4.55 5.88
CA LYS A 5 1.07 4.90 7.21
C LYS A 5 0.84 3.74 8.16
N ASN A 6 1.91 3.24 8.76
CA ASN A 6 1.89 2.13 9.72
C ASN A 6 1.24 0.85 9.15
N LEU A 7 1.53 0.57 7.87
CA LEU A 7 1.15 -0.64 7.17
C LEU A 7 2.39 -1.47 6.88
N VAL A 8 2.28 -2.79 7.06
CA VAL A 8 3.26 -3.76 6.55
C VAL A 8 2.69 -4.34 5.27
N ILE A 9 3.32 -4.04 4.13
CA ILE A 9 2.95 -4.61 2.84
C ILE A 9 3.61 -5.97 2.68
N GLU A 10 2.81 -7.00 2.44
CA GLU A 10 3.27 -8.39 2.35
C GLU A 10 3.49 -8.81 0.90
N SER A 11 2.58 -8.42 0.01
CA SER A 11 2.71 -8.64 -1.43
C SER A 11 1.78 -7.72 -2.22
N VAL A 12 2.08 -7.56 -3.50
CA VAL A 12 1.27 -6.80 -4.45
C VAL A 12 1.04 -7.65 -5.70
N LEU A 13 -0.19 -7.63 -6.20
CA LEU A 13 -0.55 -8.17 -7.51
C LEU A 13 -1.03 -7.02 -8.41
N VAL A 14 -0.51 -6.95 -9.64
CA VAL A 14 -1.01 -6.07 -10.70
C VAL A 14 -1.61 -6.96 -11.77
N ASP A 15 -2.91 -6.79 -12.03
CA ASP A 15 -3.68 -7.62 -12.96
C ASP A 15 -3.54 -9.14 -12.71
N GLY A 16 -3.44 -9.50 -11.41
CA GLY A 16 -3.28 -10.88 -10.95
C GLY A 16 -1.85 -11.43 -10.98
N VAL A 17 -0.88 -10.66 -11.49
CA VAL A 17 0.53 -11.06 -11.55
C VAL A 17 1.30 -10.44 -10.38
N PRO A 18 2.17 -11.21 -9.69
CA PRO A 18 3.06 -10.66 -8.66
C PRO A 18 3.87 -9.49 -9.19
N ALA A 19 3.88 -8.40 -8.43
CA ALA A 19 4.61 -7.18 -8.75
C ALA A 19 5.51 -6.77 -7.58
N ASP A 20 6.66 -6.22 -7.93
CA ASP A 20 7.54 -5.59 -6.95
C ASP A 20 6.89 -4.34 -6.36
N PHE A 21 7.37 -3.91 -5.20
CA PHE A 21 6.98 -2.64 -4.60
C PHE A 21 8.16 -2.07 -3.81
N SER A 22 8.14 -0.76 -3.61
CA SER A 22 9.11 -0.07 -2.75
C SER A 22 8.44 1.04 -1.95
N PHE A 23 9.04 1.37 -0.82
CA PHE A 23 8.69 2.55 -0.05
C PHE A 23 9.60 3.71 -0.46
N GLY A 24 9.02 4.90 -0.62
CA GLY A 24 9.81 6.13 -0.74
C GLY A 24 10.18 6.70 0.63
N GLU A 25 10.65 7.94 0.65
CA GLU A 25 11.04 8.60 1.88
C GLU A 25 9.83 8.85 2.80
N PRO A 26 9.92 8.51 4.09
CA PRO A 26 8.84 8.75 5.05
C PRO A 26 8.71 10.24 5.36
N ASP A 27 7.47 10.70 5.46
CA ASP A 27 7.10 12.02 5.96
C ASP A 27 6.36 11.88 7.30
N ALA A 28 6.70 12.73 8.28
CA ALA A 28 6.14 12.64 9.63
C ALA A 28 4.61 12.83 9.65
N CYS A 29 4.09 13.70 8.80
CA CYS A 29 2.67 13.99 8.70
C CYS A 29 1.97 12.93 7.83
N TYR A 30 2.49 12.70 6.63
CA TYR A 30 1.79 11.94 5.57
C TYR A 30 2.11 10.43 5.55
N GLY A 31 3.07 9.97 6.35
CA GLY A 31 3.50 8.57 6.35
C GLY A 31 4.50 8.27 5.24
N THR A 32 4.56 7.02 4.82
CA THR A 32 5.54 6.53 3.85
C THR A 32 4.86 6.25 2.51
N PRO A 33 5.31 6.82 1.39
CA PRO A 33 4.66 6.58 0.10
C PRO A 33 4.99 5.17 -0.42
N LEU A 34 3.96 4.45 -0.85
CA LEU A 34 4.09 3.16 -1.52
C LEU A 34 4.19 3.36 -3.04
N ARG A 35 5.21 2.75 -3.64
CA ARG A 35 5.49 2.76 -5.07
C ARG A 35 5.36 1.35 -5.63
N ILE A 36 4.50 1.19 -6.62
CA ILE A 36 4.27 -0.06 -7.34
C ILE A 36 4.50 0.25 -8.83
N PRO A 37 5.55 -0.29 -9.46
CA PRO A 37 5.74 -0.17 -10.90
C PRO A 37 4.61 -0.89 -11.63
N LEU A 38 4.05 -0.22 -12.63
CA LEU A 38 3.08 -0.83 -13.54
C LEU A 38 3.84 -1.41 -14.73
N ALA A 39 3.46 -2.61 -15.17
CA ALA A 39 4.13 -3.29 -16.29
C ALA A 39 4.10 -2.48 -17.60
N LEU A 40 3.07 -1.64 -17.78
CA LEU A 40 2.98 -0.66 -18.85
C LEU A 40 2.95 0.75 -18.25
N SER A 41 3.98 1.55 -18.55
CA SER A 41 4.10 2.92 -18.06
C SER A 41 4.53 3.87 -19.19
N PRO A 42 3.65 4.81 -19.63
CA PRO A 42 2.28 5.01 -19.17
C PRO A 42 1.32 3.96 -19.75
N PRO A 43 0.29 3.55 -19.00
CA PRO A 43 -0.75 2.69 -19.54
C PRO A 43 -1.61 3.44 -20.57
N PRO A 44 -2.23 2.75 -21.53
CA PRO A 44 -3.07 3.37 -22.54
C PRO A 44 -4.22 4.19 -21.93
N LEU A 45 -4.58 5.29 -22.59
CA LEU A 45 -5.64 6.17 -22.12
C LEU A 45 -6.99 5.40 -22.10
N GLY A 46 -7.65 5.39 -20.95
CA GLY A 46 -8.91 4.66 -20.74
C GLY A 46 -8.75 3.20 -20.29
N SER A 47 -7.52 2.66 -20.17
CA SER A 47 -7.32 1.33 -19.60
C SER A 47 -7.62 1.30 -18.09
N GLN A 48 -8.18 0.19 -17.61
CA GLN A 48 -8.30 -0.11 -16.18
C GLN A 48 -7.18 -1.06 -15.77
N ILE A 49 -6.61 -0.84 -14.58
CA ILE A 49 -5.58 -1.68 -13.98
C ILE A 49 -6.07 -2.07 -12.59
N PHE A 50 -5.99 -3.36 -12.28
CA PHE A 50 -6.38 -3.88 -10.97
C PHE A 50 -5.14 -4.09 -10.11
N VAL A 51 -5.01 -3.29 -9.05
CA VAL A 51 -3.93 -3.43 -8.07
C VAL A 51 -4.49 -4.03 -6.79
N LYS A 52 -3.99 -5.20 -6.41
CA LYS A 52 -4.34 -5.87 -5.16
C LYS A 52 -3.16 -5.82 -4.21
N ILE A 53 -3.35 -5.22 -3.06
CA ILE A 53 -2.29 -5.04 -2.06
C ILE A 53 -2.67 -5.88 -0.83
N PHE A 54 -1.83 -6.83 -0.48
CA PHE A 54 -1.94 -7.60 0.76
C PHE A 54 -1.14 -6.88 1.83
N TYR A 55 -1.81 -6.47 2.90
CA TYR A 55 -1.20 -5.73 3.98
C TYR A 55 -1.77 -6.14 5.32
N ARG A 56 -1.00 -5.88 6.37
CA ARG A 56 -1.46 -5.91 7.76
C ARG A 56 -1.17 -4.58 8.44
N THR A 57 -2.04 -4.19 9.37
CA THR A 57 -1.81 -3.06 10.26
C THR A 57 -0.85 -3.47 11.36
N THR A 58 -0.07 -2.52 11.88
CA THR A 58 0.71 -2.75 13.10
C THR A 58 -0.20 -2.54 14.32
N SER A 59 -0.11 -3.44 15.31
CA SER A 59 -0.84 -3.31 16.58
C SER A 59 -0.47 -2.03 17.31
N ASP A 60 0.81 -1.66 17.26
CA ASP A 60 1.31 -0.38 17.74
C ASP A 60 1.25 0.67 16.62
N GLY A 61 0.55 1.77 16.87
CA GLY A 61 0.59 2.95 16.01
C GLY A 61 -0.37 2.96 14.81
N CYS A 62 -1.24 1.97 14.61
CA CYS A 62 -2.32 2.12 13.64
C CYS A 62 -3.32 3.19 14.12
N LEU A 63 -3.16 4.42 13.63
CA LEU A 63 -3.98 5.58 14.03
C LEU A 63 -5.45 5.47 13.57
N ALA A 64 -5.76 4.52 12.68
CA ALA A 64 -7.09 4.32 12.13
C ALA A 64 -7.93 3.29 12.92
N ALA A 65 -7.30 2.50 13.81
CA ALA A 65 -7.97 1.45 14.57
C ALA A 65 -7.88 1.74 16.08
N GLN A 66 -8.97 1.50 16.80
CA GLN A 66 -8.98 1.49 18.25
C GLN A 66 -9.33 0.08 18.73
N TRP A 67 -8.41 -0.53 19.48
CA TRP A 67 -8.59 -1.85 20.07
C TRP A 67 -9.18 -1.69 21.48
N LEU A 68 -10.22 -2.47 21.81
CA LEU A 68 -10.87 -2.46 23.12
C LEU A 68 -10.74 -3.85 23.75
N GLU A 69 -10.31 -3.90 25.00
CA GLU A 69 -10.24 -5.16 25.77
C GLU A 69 -11.62 -5.56 26.31
N PRO A 70 -11.94 -6.87 26.37
CA PRO A 70 -13.15 -7.36 27.04
C PRO A 70 -13.17 -6.97 28.53
N ARG A 71 -14.36 -6.68 29.06
CA ARG A 71 -14.57 -6.44 30.51
C ARG A 71 -14.85 -7.74 31.26
#